data_AF-A0A529ZKG9-F1
#
_entry.id   AF-A0A529ZKG9-F1
#
_cell.length_a   1.000
_cell.length_b   1.000
_cell.length_c   1.000
_cell.angle_alpha   90.00
_cell.angle_beta   90.00
_cell.angle_gamma   90.00
#
_symmetry.space_group_name_H-M   'P 1'
#
loop_
_entity.id
_entity.type
_entity.pdbx_description
1 polymer ?
#
loop_
_entity_poly.entity_id
_entity_poly.type
_entity_poly.pdbx_seq_one_letter_code
_entity_poly.pdbx_strand_id
1 'polypeptide(L)'
;VETDIDFALNSLVNQEAVFGYHHFSLLCLSRDLAGLDRAVSELGACLTDMNVNWLREDLNMEASFWAQLPGNHAYIARSCMLSSANFAGFSSMHNFATGQSLGVHWGLPISILETTSQTPYWFNFHQRDVGHFLVTGPTGSGKTVALTFLLAQAFRVAPEP
;
A
#
# COMPACT_ATOMS: atom_id res chain seq x y z
N VAL A 1 20.00 -21.82 4.75
CA VAL A 1 20.80 -21.27 3.63
C VAL A 1 21.14 -22.36 2.62
N GLU A 2 21.95 -23.36 2.96
CA GLU A 2 22.32 -24.43 2.01
C GLU A 2 21.10 -25.25 1.54
N THR A 3 20.21 -25.62 2.47
CA THR A 3 18.92 -26.27 2.16
C THR A 3 17.98 -25.41 1.33
N ASP A 4 18.00 -24.09 1.50
CA ASP A 4 17.13 -23.17 0.76
C ASP A 4 17.64 -22.97 -0.68
N ILE A 5 18.96 -22.98 -0.85
CA ILE A 5 19.63 -22.96 -2.16
C ILE A 5 19.31 -24.26 -2.92
N ASP A 6 19.41 -25.41 -2.27
CA ASP A 6 19.07 -26.70 -2.88
C ASP A 6 17.59 -26.78 -3.26
N PHE A 7 16.70 -26.27 -2.41
CA PHE A 7 15.27 -26.16 -2.72
C PHE A 7 15.02 -25.27 -3.94
N ALA A 8 15.59 -24.07 -3.95
CA ALA A 8 15.45 -23.12 -5.05
C ALA A 8 15.98 -23.69 -6.38
N LEU A 9 17.11 -24.40 -6.34
CA LEU A 9 17.70 -25.07 -7.50
C LEU A 9 16.80 -26.19 -8.02
N ASN A 10 16.24 -27.03 -7.13
CA ASN A 10 15.30 -28.08 -7.53
C ASN A 10 14.01 -27.49 -8.13
N SER A 11 13.43 -26.43 -7.55
CA SER A 11 12.26 -25.76 -8.12
C SER A 11 12.54 -25.11 -9.48
N LEU A 12 13.75 -24.59 -9.71
CA LEU A 12 14.17 -24.12 -11.04
C LEU A 12 14.23 -25.29 -12.05
N VAL A 13 14.90 -26.38 -11.68
CA VAL A 13 15.08 -27.56 -12.54
C VAL A 13 13.72 -28.20 -12.89
N ASN A 14 12.79 -28.22 -11.93
CA ASN A 14 11.45 -28.77 -12.09
C ASN A 14 10.46 -27.77 -12.75
N GLN A 15 10.91 -26.58 -13.15
CA GLN A 15 10.08 -25.49 -13.71
C GLN A 15 8.93 -25.01 -12.80
N GLU A 16 9.06 -25.23 -11.48
CA GLU A 16 8.10 -24.76 -10.48
C GLU A 16 8.31 -23.27 -10.14
N ALA A 17 9.53 -22.76 -10.38
CA ALA A 17 9.87 -21.34 -10.21
C ALA A 17 10.70 -20.82 -11.39
N VAL A 18 10.40 -19.60 -11.84
CA VAL A 18 11.18 -18.89 -12.85
C VAL A 18 11.95 -17.78 -12.16
N PHE A 19 13.21 -17.55 -12.55
CA PHE A 19 13.98 -16.42 -12.05
C PHE A 19 14.05 -15.33 -13.11
N GLY A 20 13.96 -14.07 -12.67
CA GLY A 20 14.06 -12.90 -13.54
C GLY A 20 14.81 -11.77 -12.86
N TYR A 21 15.31 -10.83 -13.66
CA TYR A 21 15.87 -9.60 -13.13
C TYR A 21 14.75 -8.61 -12.83
N HIS A 22 14.77 -8.09 -11.61
CA HIS A 22 13.84 -7.09 -11.12
C HIS A 22 14.61 -5.83 -10.72
N HIS A 23 14.04 -4.68 -11.05
CA HIS A 23 14.50 -3.37 -10.62
C HIS A 23 13.37 -2.69 -9.85
N PHE A 24 13.69 -2.21 -8.65
CA PHE A 24 12.75 -1.51 -7.79
C PHE A 24 13.37 -0.19 -7.34
N SER A 25 12.66 0.89 -7.57
CA SER A 25 13.05 2.24 -7.15
C SER A 25 11.81 2.99 -6.68
N LEU A 26 11.93 3.72 -5.57
CA LEU A 26 10.85 4.56 -5.04
C LEU A 26 11.25 6.04 -5.15
N LEU A 27 10.42 6.83 -5.84
CA LEU A 27 10.60 8.28 -5.90
C LEU A 27 9.80 8.97 -4.79
N CYS A 28 10.50 9.58 -3.85
CA CYS A 28 9.89 10.36 -2.78
C CYS A 28 9.66 11.81 -3.24
N LEU A 29 8.44 12.32 -3.08
CA LEU A 29 8.08 13.69 -3.45
C LEU A 29 7.63 14.49 -2.22
N SER A 30 8.16 15.69 -2.05
CA SER A 30 7.78 16.64 -1.01
C SER A 30 7.89 18.07 -1.54
N ARG A 31 7.16 19.01 -0.92
CA ARG A 31 7.22 20.44 -1.25
C ARG A 31 8.38 21.16 -0.55
N ASP A 32 8.96 20.55 0.46
CA ASP A 32 10.08 21.08 1.24
C ASP A 32 11.05 19.98 1.69
N LEU A 33 12.28 20.36 2.03
CA LEU A 33 13.35 19.42 2.40
C LEU A 33 13.04 18.64 3.68
N ALA A 34 12.45 19.28 4.69
CA ALA A 34 12.12 18.60 5.95
C ALA A 34 11.00 17.56 5.75
N GLY A 35 10.04 17.82 4.86
CA GLY A 35 9.06 16.83 4.42
C GLY A 35 9.69 15.69 3.62
N LEU A 36 10.72 15.96 2.80
CA LEU A 36 11.41 14.93 2.03
C LEU A 36 12.16 13.95 2.95
N ASP A 37 12.92 14.46 3.92
CA ASP A 37 13.66 13.60 4.86
C ASP A 37 12.74 12.74 5.72
N ARG A 38 11.57 13.27 6.11
CA ARG A 38 10.51 12.49 6.78
C ARG A 38 9.98 11.38 5.88
N ALA A 39 9.61 11.70 4.64
CA ALA A 39 9.09 10.72 3.69
C ALA A 39 10.09 9.58 3.41
N VAL A 40 11.37 9.92 3.22
CA VAL A 40 12.44 8.92 3.03
C VAL A 40 12.59 8.03 4.27
N SER A 41 12.53 8.61 5.47
CA SER A 41 12.64 7.85 6.72
C SER A 41 11.45 6.92 6.94
N GLU A 42 10.23 7.38 6.70
CA GLU A 42 9.00 6.59 6.82
C GLU A 42 8.96 5.44 5.82
N LEU A 43 9.19 5.71 4.54
CA LEU A 43 9.23 4.68 3.50
C LEU A 43 10.35 3.67 3.74
N GLY A 44 11.51 4.16 4.20
CA GLY A 44 12.62 3.31 4.61
C GLY A 44 12.30 2.39 5.79
N ALA A 45 11.56 2.88 6.78
CA ALA A 45 11.07 2.04 7.87
C ALA A 45 10.14 0.94 7.35
N CYS A 46 9.18 1.27 6.47
CA CYS A 46 8.29 0.27 5.86
C CYS A 46 9.05 -0.82 5.08
N LEU A 47 10.09 -0.46 4.34
CA LEU A 47 10.93 -1.44 3.63
C LEU A 47 11.69 -2.34 4.61
N THR A 48 12.25 -1.76 5.68
CA THR A 48 12.94 -2.51 6.73
C THR A 48 12.00 -3.50 7.42
N ASP A 49 10.76 -3.10 7.73
CA ASP A 49 9.74 -3.95 8.35
C ASP A 49 9.37 -5.16 7.47
N MET A 50 9.47 -4.99 6.14
CA MET A 50 9.31 -6.07 5.16
C MET A 50 10.59 -6.89 4.92
N ASN A 51 11.65 -6.67 5.70
CA ASN A 51 12.99 -7.23 5.52
C ASN A 51 13.59 -6.97 4.13
N VAL A 52 13.25 -5.84 3.52
CA VAL A 52 13.84 -5.40 2.24
C VAL A 52 15.11 -4.61 2.54
N ASN A 53 16.23 -5.03 1.95
CA ASN A 53 17.46 -4.24 1.98
C ASN A 53 17.33 -3.06 1.01
N TRP A 54 17.35 -1.84 1.54
CA TRP A 54 17.20 -0.62 0.76
C TRP A 54 18.31 0.39 1.10
N LEU A 55 18.48 1.38 0.22
CA LEU A 55 19.38 2.50 0.43
C LEU A 55 18.80 3.76 -0.19
N ARG A 56 19.18 4.93 0.34
CA ARG A 56 18.89 6.22 -0.28
C ARG A 56 19.90 6.47 -1.39
N GLU A 57 19.42 6.67 -2.62
CA GLU A 57 20.29 7.02 -3.74
C GLU A 57 20.82 8.45 -3.60
N ASP A 58 22.12 8.63 -3.87
CA ASP A 58 22.83 9.91 -3.88
C ASP A 58 23.49 10.18 -5.24
N LEU A 59 24.43 9.35 -5.66
CA LEU A 59 25.16 9.48 -6.92
C LEU A 59 24.33 9.02 -8.12
N ASN A 60 23.48 8.02 -7.92
CA ASN A 60 22.68 7.43 -9.00
C ASN A 60 21.27 8.05 -9.10
N MET A 61 21.00 9.19 -8.46
CA MET A 61 19.65 9.77 -8.42
C MET A 61 19.05 9.99 -9.82
N GLU A 62 19.83 10.54 -10.75
CA GLU A 62 19.34 10.82 -12.11
C GLU A 62 19.05 9.53 -12.90
N ALA A 63 19.97 8.57 -12.90
CA ALA A 63 19.76 7.30 -13.58
C ALA A 63 18.61 6.51 -12.95
N SER A 64 18.49 6.49 -11.62
CA SER A 64 17.36 5.87 -10.91
C SER A 64 16.02 6.53 -11.23
N PHE A 65 15.99 7.83 -11.52
CA PHE A 65 14.78 8.51 -12.01
C PHE A 65 14.44 8.05 -13.43
N TRP A 66 15.39 8.07 -14.36
CA TRP A 66 15.14 7.67 -15.75
C TRP A 66 14.79 6.20 -15.91
N ALA A 67 15.34 5.34 -15.05
CA ALA A 67 15.06 3.90 -15.01
C ALA A 67 13.61 3.55 -14.65
N GLN A 68 12.84 4.49 -14.09
CA GLN A 68 11.41 4.29 -13.81
C GLN A 68 10.54 4.39 -15.05
N LEU A 69 11.05 4.98 -16.13
CA LEU A 69 10.29 5.10 -17.38
C LEU A 69 10.36 3.79 -18.17
N PRO A 70 9.23 3.35 -18.77
CA PRO A 70 9.22 2.15 -19.60
C PRO A 70 10.23 2.22 -20.75
N GLY A 71 11.00 1.15 -20.96
CA GLY A 71 12.00 1.05 -22.02
C GLY A 71 13.38 1.61 -21.67
N ASN A 72 13.52 2.36 -20.58
CA ASN A 72 14.79 2.97 -20.14
C ASN A 72 15.69 1.99 -19.35
N HIS A 73 15.74 0.73 -19.75
CA HIS A 73 16.48 -0.30 -19.03
C HIS A 73 18.00 -0.03 -18.95
N ALA A 74 18.54 0.77 -19.87
CA ALA A 74 19.95 1.17 -19.85
C ALA A 74 20.35 2.00 -18.62
N TYR A 75 19.38 2.62 -17.94
CA TYR A 75 19.61 3.42 -16.73
C TYR A 75 19.48 2.61 -15.43
N ILE A 76 19.09 1.34 -15.51
CA ILE A 76 18.95 0.46 -14.34
C ILE A 76 20.35 0.15 -13.80
N ALA A 77 20.74 0.81 -12.72
CA ALA A 77 22.01 0.55 -12.04
C ALA A 77 21.93 -0.60 -11.02
N ARG A 78 20.73 -0.90 -10.50
CA ARG A 78 20.51 -1.88 -9.43
C ARG A 78 19.44 -2.90 -9.81
N SER A 79 19.82 -3.87 -10.64
CA SER A 79 19.00 -5.06 -10.86
C SER A 79 19.35 -6.15 -9.86
N CYS A 80 18.34 -6.84 -9.33
CA CYS A 80 18.51 -8.06 -8.55
C CYS A 80 17.77 -9.22 -9.22
N MET A 81 18.32 -10.42 -9.14
CA MET A 81 17.63 -11.61 -9.59
C MET A 81 16.66 -12.06 -8.49
N LEU A 82 15.38 -12.23 -8.84
CA LEU A 82 14.33 -12.68 -7.93
C LEU A 82 13.58 -13.86 -8.55
N SER A 83 13.06 -14.75 -7.70
CA SER A 83 12.14 -15.81 -8.13
C SER A 83 10.76 -15.24 -8.46
N SER A 84 10.01 -15.95 -9.30
CA SER A 84 8.63 -15.62 -9.67
C SER A 84 7.71 -15.57 -8.45
N ALA A 85 7.96 -16.43 -7.44
CA ALA A 85 7.23 -16.42 -6.18
C ALA A 85 7.48 -15.12 -5.38
N ASN A 86 8.75 -14.69 -5.25
CA ASN A 86 9.07 -13.43 -4.56
C ASN A 86 8.51 -12.22 -5.32
N PHE A 87 8.61 -12.24 -6.66
CA PHE A 87 8.03 -11.19 -7.50
C PHE A 87 6.49 -11.11 -7.36
N ALA A 88 5.79 -12.25 -7.29
CA ALA A 88 4.35 -12.26 -7.07
C ALA A 88 3.97 -11.63 -5.71
N GLY A 89 4.80 -11.78 -4.68
CA GLY A 89 4.64 -11.07 -3.41
C GLY A 89 4.70 -9.55 -3.53
N PHE A 90 5.63 -9.03 -4.35
CA PHE A 90 5.75 -7.59 -4.60
C PHE A 90 4.69 -7.02 -5.55
N SER A 91 4.12 -7.87 -6.42
CA SER A 91 3.14 -7.48 -7.45
C SER A 91 1.72 -7.91 -7.08
N SER A 92 1.31 -7.61 -5.84
CA SER A 92 -0.09 -7.83 -5.44
C SER A 92 -0.98 -6.82 -6.17
N MET A 93 -1.58 -7.24 -7.29
CA MET A 93 -2.55 -6.45 -8.09
C MET A 93 -3.91 -6.30 -7.41
N HIS A 94 -4.00 -6.62 -6.13
CA HIS A 94 -5.18 -6.44 -5.30
C HIS A 94 -4.80 -5.55 -4.14
N ASN A 95 -5.60 -4.51 -3.89
CA ASN A 95 -5.46 -3.68 -2.73
C ASN A 95 -6.83 -3.58 -2.05
N PHE A 96 -6.84 -3.27 -0.76
CA PHE A 96 -8.08 -3.07 -0.03
C PHE A 96 -8.78 -1.82 -0.55
N ALA A 97 -10.11 -1.85 -0.57
CA ALA A 97 -10.86 -0.64 -0.84
C ALA A 97 -10.43 0.42 0.17
N THR A 98 -10.00 1.58 -0.31
CA THR A 98 -9.62 2.71 0.54
C THR A 98 -10.82 3.59 0.88
N GLY A 99 -11.94 3.44 0.15
CA GLY A 99 -13.10 4.32 0.29
C GLY A 99 -12.89 5.63 -0.47
N GLN A 100 -13.65 6.67 -0.10
CA GLN A 100 -13.61 7.96 -0.79
C GLN A 100 -13.33 9.09 0.21
N SER A 101 -12.24 9.83 0.00
CA SER A 101 -11.83 10.93 0.88
C SER A 101 -12.28 12.32 0.40
N LEU A 102 -12.49 12.49 -0.90
CA LEU A 102 -12.84 13.76 -1.56
C LEU A 102 -14.10 13.60 -2.41
N GLY A 103 -14.90 14.67 -2.51
CA GLY A 103 -16.15 14.66 -3.29
C GLY A 103 -17.21 13.72 -2.72
N VAL A 104 -17.21 13.54 -1.40
CA VAL A 104 -18.18 12.73 -0.68
C VAL A 104 -19.48 13.51 -0.46
N HIS A 105 -20.61 12.81 -0.36
CA HIS A 105 -21.94 13.43 -0.34
C HIS A 105 -22.14 14.46 0.77
N TRP A 106 -21.55 14.25 1.96
CA TRP A 106 -21.64 15.18 3.09
C TRP A 106 -20.37 16.04 3.29
N GLY A 107 -19.58 16.22 2.23
CA GLY A 107 -18.38 17.07 2.22
C GLY A 107 -17.14 16.50 2.93
N LEU A 108 -17.32 15.76 4.03
CA LEU A 108 -16.24 15.10 4.78
C LEU A 108 -16.58 13.62 5.03
N PRO A 109 -15.58 12.70 4.96
CA PRO A 109 -15.77 11.32 5.36
C PRO A 109 -16.25 11.20 6.82
N ILE A 110 -17.17 10.27 7.08
CA ILE A 110 -17.73 10.07 8.42
C ILE A 110 -16.66 9.63 9.40
N SER A 111 -15.83 8.65 9.01
CA SER A 111 -14.73 8.20 9.84
C SER A 111 -13.63 7.59 8.99
N ILE A 112 -12.43 7.54 9.55
CA ILE A 112 -11.38 6.65 9.08
C ILE A 112 -11.49 5.37 9.91
N LEU A 113 -11.62 4.24 9.22
CA LEU A 113 -11.56 2.90 9.82
C LEU A 113 -10.29 2.21 9.35
N GLU A 114 -9.90 1.14 10.02
CA GLU A 114 -8.72 0.34 9.64
C GLU A 114 -9.16 -0.86 8.79
N THR A 115 -8.50 -1.08 7.65
CA THR A 115 -8.67 -2.32 6.88
C THR A 115 -7.91 -3.47 7.53
N THR A 116 -8.14 -4.71 7.08
CA THR A 116 -7.36 -5.87 7.53
C THR A 116 -5.87 -5.79 7.20
N SER A 117 -5.47 -4.88 6.29
CA SER A 117 -4.07 -4.61 5.96
C SER A 117 -3.52 -3.34 6.62
N GLN A 118 -4.14 -2.88 7.70
CA GLN A 118 -3.68 -1.72 8.47
C GLN A 118 -3.60 -0.43 7.64
N THR A 119 -4.38 -0.36 6.56
CA THR A 119 -4.51 0.84 5.73
C THR A 119 -5.79 1.60 6.11
N PRO A 120 -5.81 2.93 5.93
CA PRO A 120 -7.01 3.71 6.21
C PRO A 120 -8.13 3.40 5.21
N TYR A 121 -9.35 3.27 5.73
CA TYR A 121 -10.60 3.21 5.00
C TYR A 121 -11.45 4.45 5.31
N TRP A 122 -11.61 5.34 4.33
CA TRP A 122 -12.47 6.51 4.42
C TRP A 122 -13.94 6.10 4.27
N PHE A 123 -14.57 5.81 5.42
CA PHE A 123 -15.95 5.35 5.50
C PHE A 123 -16.94 6.49 5.24
N ASN A 124 -17.90 6.19 4.37
CA ASN A 124 -19.02 7.05 4.04
C ASN A 124 -20.29 6.19 4.00
N PHE A 125 -21.43 6.76 4.43
CA PHE A 125 -22.72 6.06 4.29
C PHE A 125 -23.17 5.96 2.83
N HIS A 126 -22.79 6.95 2.01
CA HIS A 126 -23.29 7.07 0.65
C HIS A 126 -22.35 6.41 -0.35
N GLN A 127 -22.93 5.63 -1.25
CA GLN A 127 -22.35 5.35 -2.54
C GLN A 127 -23.06 6.25 -3.56
N ARG A 128 -22.35 7.27 -4.05
CA ARG A 128 -22.95 8.39 -4.79
C ARG A 128 -23.97 9.14 -3.90
N ASP A 129 -25.25 9.03 -4.20
CA ASP A 129 -26.39 9.66 -3.54
C ASP A 129 -27.21 8.67 -2.68
N VAL A 130 -26.88 7.38 -2.70
CA VAL A 130 -27.64 6.34 -1.97
C VAL A 130 -26.93 5.95 -0.67
N GLY A 131 -27.60 6.18 0.47
CA GLY A 131 -27.05 6.03 1.82
C GLY A 131 -27.54 4.82 2.64
N HIS A 132 -27.94 3.72 2.02
CA HIS A 132 -28.43 2.55 2.76
C HIS A 132 -27.31 1.88 3.57
N PHE A 133 -27.54 1.67 4.85
CA PHE A 133 -26.57 1.09 5.77
C PHE A 133 -27.22 0.03 6.67
N LEU A 134 -26.57 -1.14 6.76
CA LEU A 134 -27.03 -2.27 7.58
C LEU A 134 -25.90 -2.73 8.50
N VAL A 135 -26.21 -2.85 9.79
CA VAL A 135 -25.31 -3.44 10.79
C VAL A 135 -25.91 -4.74 11.30
N THR A 136 -25.17 -5.83 11.16
CA THR A 136 -25.57 -7.17 11.59
C THR A 136 -24.46 -7.82 12.43
N GLY A 137 -24.84 -8.76 13.31
CA GLY A 137 -23.91 -9.46 14.19
C GLY A 137 -24.60 -10.06 15.42
N PRO A 138 -23.97 -11.05 16.09
CA PRO A 138 -24.53 -11.70 17.28
C PRO A 138 -24.59 -10.76 18.50
N THR A 139 -25.37 -11.13 19.52
CA THR A 139 -25.43 -10.36 20.78
C THR A 139 -24.04 -10.27 21.42
N GLY A 140 -23.67 -9.07 21.90
CA GLY A 140 -22.35 -8.82 22.49
C GLY A 140 -21.25 -8.43 21.50
N SER A 141 -21.49 -8.43 20.18
CA SER A 141 -20.46 -8.10 19.17
C SER A 141 -20.13 -6.61 19.01
N GLY A 142 -20.60 -5.74 19.92
CA GLY A 142 -20.31 -4.30 19.87
C GLY A 142 -21.13 -3.47 18.87
N LYS A 143 -22.21 -4.01 18.26
CA LYS A 143 -23.07 -3.26 17.29
C LYS A 143 -23.53 -1.89 17.80
N THR A 144 -24.01 -1.83 19.04
CA THR A 144 -24.49 -0.58 19.65
C THR A 144 -23.37 0.43 19.79
N VAL A 145 -22.16 -0.02 20.18
CA VAL A 145 -20.98 0.85 20.31
C VAL A 145 -20.60 1.40 18.94
N ALA A 146 -20.53 0.55 17.91
CA ALA A 146 -20.22 0.96 16.55
C ALA A 146 -21.24 1.97 15.98
N LEU A 147 -22.54 1.71 16.16
CA LEU A 147 -23.60 2.62 15.71
C LEU A 147 -23.55 3.97 16.45
N THR A 148 -23.38 3.96 17.78
CA THR A 148 -23.26 5.19 18.55
C THR A 148 -22.02 5.98 18.16
N PHE A 149 -20.89 5.32 17.89
CA PHE A 149 -19.69 5.95 17.36
C PHE A 149 -19.95 6.63 16.01
N LEU A 150 -20.53 5.90 15.05
CA LEU A 150 -20.83 6.44 13.72
C LEU A 150 -21.86 7.59 13.78
N LEU A 151 -22.86 7.50 14.66
CA LEU A 151 -23.81 8.58 14.90
C LEU A 151 -23.13 9.83 15.47
N ALA A 152 -22.23 9.65 16.45
CA ALA A 152 -21.45 10.75 17.01
C ALA A 152 -20.56 11.42 15.95
N GLN A 153 -19.97 10.63 15.03
CA GLN A 153 -19.23 11.18 13.91
C GLN A 153 -20.12 11.94 12.92
N ALA A 154 -21.34 11.46 12.67
CA ALA A 154 -22.29 12.13 11.77
C ALA A 154 -22.68 13.53 12.27
N PHE A 155 -22.70 13.78 13.58
CA PHE A 155 -22.94 15.12 14.13
C PHE A 155 -21.81 16.14 13.85
N ARG A 156 -20.65 15.70 13.36
CA ARG A 156 -19.55 16.59 12.98
C ARG A 156 -19.73 17.19 11.58
N VAL A 157 -20.58 16.59 10.76
CA VAL A 157 -20.82 17.01 9.39
C VAL A 157 -22.22 17.62 9.30
N ALA A 158 -22.37 18.68 8.50
CA ALA A 158 -23.67 19.22 8.17
C ALA A 158 -24.18 18.47 6.94
N PRO A 159 -25.20 17.61 7.05
CA PRO A 159 -25.80 17.00 5.87
C PRO A 159 -26.46 18.10 5.05
N GLU A 160 -25.89 18.42 3.89
CA GLU A 160 -26.53 19.28 2.90
C GLU A 160 -27.57 18.45 2.12
N PRO A 161 -28.82 18.94 1.95
CA PRO A 161 -29.79 18.31 1.06
C PRO A 161 -29.40 18.43 -0.42
#